data_AF-A0A8I2C4T2-F1
#
_entry.id   AF-A0A8I2C4T2-F1
#
_cell.length_a   1.000
_cell.length_b   1.000
_cell.length_c   1.000
_cell.angle_alpha   90.00
_cell.angle_beta   90.00
_cell.angle_gamma   90.00
#
_symmetry.space_group_name_H-M   'P 1'
#
loop_
_entity.id
_entity.type
_entity.pdbx_description
1 polymer ?
#
loop_
_entity_poly.entity_id
_entity_poly.type
_entity_poly.pdbx_seq_one_letter_code
_entity_poly.pdbx_strand_id
1 'polypeptide(L)'
;MPVIGYLCPESPELFGSRLKAFHQGLREAGFVEGRDVAIEYRWANGQYAQLPALAGELIARNVDVVVAPGGAPVALAAKAAGVTKTIVFEMGGDPVQLVWWTACRGREATSRESRA
;
A
#
# COMPACT_ATOMS: atom_id res chain seq x y z
N MET A 1 9.56 17.39 -8.36
CA MET A 1 10.16 16.05 -8.15
C MET A 1 9.04 15.15 -7.64
N PRO A 2 8.72 14.03 -8.32
CA PRO A 2 7.65 13.14 -7.90
C PRO A 2 7.93 12.53 -6.52
N VAL A 3 6.87 12.34 -5.73
CA VAL A 3 6.93 11.80 -4.38
C VAL A 3 6.28 10.41 -4.35
N ILE A 4 7.03 9.42 -3.88
CA ILE A 4 6.56 8.06 -3.69
C ILE A 4 6.22 7.88 -2.20
N GLY A 5 4.97 7.54 -1.90
CA GLY A 5 4.59 7.09 -0.56
C GLY A 5 4.88 5.60 -0.40
N TYR A 6 5.67 5.23 0.59
CA TYR A 6 6.01 3.83 0.89
C TYR A 6 5.31 3.39 2.17
N LEU A 7 4.21 2.65 2.04
CA LEU A 7 3.37 2.17 3.14
C LEU A 7 3.72 0.71 3.46
N CYS A 8 4.33 0.46 4.61
CA CYS A 8 4.82 -0.87 4.97
C CYS A 8 4.17 -1.39 6.27
N PRO A 9 3.79 -2.68 6.33
CA PRO A 9 3.15 -3.26 7.52
C PRO A 9 4.12 -3.52 8.67
N GLU A 10 5.42 -3.65 8.39
CA GLU A 10 6.43 -4.04 9.38
C GLU A 10 7.39 -2.89 9.69
N SER A 11 8.50 -3.18 10.39
CA SER A 11 9.56 -2.22 10.65
C SER A 11 10.60 -2.17 9.53
N PRO A 12 11.37 -1.07 9.39
CA PRO A 12 12.45 -0.96 8.40
C PRO A 12 13.48 -2.09 8.49
N GLU A 13 13.77 -2.57 9.70
CA GLU A 13 14.77 -3.60 9.97
C GLU A 13 14.32 -4.95 9.39
N LEU A 14 13.06 -5.33 9.61
CA LEU A 14 12.50 -6.58 9.11
C LEU A 14 12.24 -6.52 7.60
N PHE A 15 11.97 -5.35 7.05
CA PHE A 15 11.76 -5.15 5.61
C PHE A 15 13.01 -4.79 4.82
N GLY A 16 14.18 -4.75 5.45
CA GLY A 16 15.42 -4.23 4.87
C GLY A 16 15.80 -4.87 3.53
N SER A 17 15.56 -6.17 3.33
CA SER A 17 15.84 -6.85 2.05
C SER A 17 14.94 -6.34 0.91
N ARG A 18 13.64 -6.18 1.16
CA ARG A 18 12.66 -5.63 0.20
C ARG A 18 12.93 -4.17 -0.10
N LEU A 19 13.28 -3.39 0.92
CA LEU A 19 13.63 -1.99 0.76
C LEU A 19 14.89 -1.82 -0.12
N LYS A 20 15.94 -2.62 0.13
CA LYS A 20 17.15 -2.65 -0.72
C LYS A 20 16.81 -3.01 -2.17
N ALA A 21 15.99 -4.04 -2.39
CA ALA A 21 15.56 -4.44 -3.72
C ALA A 21 14.75 -3.33 -4.43
N PHE A 22 13.89 -2.63 -3.69
CA PHE A 22 13.13 -1.50 -4.22
C PHE A 22 14.05 -0.35 -4.69
N HIS A 23 14.99 0.07 -3.84
CA HIS A 23 15.97 1.09 -4.24
C HIS A 23 16.85 0.65 -5.40
N GLN A 24 17.22 -0.63 -5.46
CA GLN A 24 17.99 -1.17 -6.56
C GLN A 24 17.20 -1.11 -7.88
N GLY A 25 15.94 -1.54 -7.87
CA GLY A 25 15.06 -1.45 -9.04
C GLY A 25 14.83 -0.01 -9.50
N LEU A 26 14.68 0.94 -8.57
CA LEU A 26 14.60 2.37 -8.91
C LEU A 26 15.88 2.84 -9.60
N ARG A 27 17.06 2.49 -9.08
CA ARG A 27 18.35 2.88 -9.67
C ARG A 27 18.56 2.28 -11.06
N GLU A 28 18.19 1.02 -11.26
CA GLU A 28 18.26 0.36 -12.56
C GLU A 28 17.33 1.01 -13.59
N ALA A 29 16.18 1.50 -13.15
CA ALA A 29 15.27 2.30 -13.97
C ALA A 29 15.73 3.77 -14.14
N GLY A 30 16.87 4.17 -13.56
CA GLY A 30 17.43 5.52 -13.66
C GLY A 30 16.94 6.52 -12.61
N PHE A 31 16.12 6.10 -11.64
CA PHE A 31 15.60 6.95 -10.58
C PHE A 31 16.44 6.83 -9.30
N VAL A 32 16.95 7.97 -8.82
CA VAL A 32 17.69 8.05 -7.55
C VAL A 32 16.91 8.88 -6.53
N GLU A 33 16.74 8.32 -5.33
CA GLU A 33 16.11 9.02 -4.22
C GLU A 33 16.87 10.30 -3.86
N GLY A 34 16.14 11.40 -3.63
CA GLY A 34 16.68 12.73 -3.32
C GLY A 34 17.20 13.50 -4.55
N ARG A 35 17.29 12.85 -5.71
CA ARG A 35 17.68 13.48 -6.99
C ARG A 35 16.54 13.52 -7.98
N ASP A 36 15.93 12.37 -8.26
CA ASP A 36 14.90 12.18 -9.28
C ASP A 36 13.52 11.93 -8.66
N VAL A 37 13.48 11.32 -7.47
CA VAL A 37 12.26 11.00 -6.71
C VAL A 37 12.48 11.29 -5.22
N ALA A 38 11.43 11.66 -4.50
CA ALA A 38 11.43 11.64 -3.03
C ALA A 38 10.62 10.45 -2.53
N ILE A 39 11.00 9.86 -1.39
CA ILE A 39 10.27 8.74 -0.79
C ILE A 39 9.81 9.14 0.62
N GLU A 40 8.51 9.05 0.84
CA GLU A 40 7.85 9.28 2.13
C GLU A 40 7.49 7.94 2.76
N TYR A 41 8.16 7.57 3.84
CA TYR A 41 7.98 6.28 4.48
C TYR A 41 6.92 6.31 5.58
N ARG A 42 6.07 5.28 5.63
CA ARG A 42 5.15 5.02 6.73
C ARG A 42 5.21 3.55 7.11
N TRP A 43 5.61 3.29 8.36
CA TRP A 43 5.84 1.95 8.90
C TRP A 43 4.82 1.66 9.98
N ALA A 44 4.08 0.56 9.84
CA ALA A 44 3.10 0.14 10.83
C ALA A 44 3.72 -0.70 11.96
N ASN A 45 4.99 -1.11 11.87
CA ASN A 45 5.69 -1.86 12.93
C ASN A 45 4.91 -3.09 13.44
N GLY A 46 4.28 -3.83 12.53
CA GLY A 46 3.46 -5.00 12.81
C GLY A 46 2.00 -4.68 13.17
N GLN A 47 1.62 -3.40 13.28
CA GLN A 47 0.30 -2.95 13.71
C GLN A 47 -0.61 -2.64 12.51
N TYR A 48 -1.11 -3.68 11.87
CA TYR A 48 -1.95 -3.58 10.65
C TYR A 48 -3.16 -2.63 10.79
N ALA A 49 -3.72 -2.50 11.99
CA ALA A 49 -4.82 -1.57 12.25
C ALA A 49 -4.48 -0.09 12.00
N GLN A 50 -3.19 0.27 12.00
CA GLN A 50 -2.73 1.65 11.73
C GLN A 50 -2.54 1.94 10.25
N LEU A 51 -2.51 0.93 9.38
CA LEU A 51 -2.28 1.09 7.95
C LEU A 51 -3.25 2.09 7.29
N PRO A 52 -4.57 2.13 7.61
CA PRO A 52 -5.46 3.12 7.05
C PRO A 52 -5.11 4.56 7.46
N ALA A 53 -4.71 4.79 8.71
CA ALA A 53 -4.31 6.11 9.19
C ALA A 53 -3.02 6.58 8.51
N LEU A 54 -2.02 5.68 8.43
CA LEU A 54 -0.75 5.92 7.75
C LEU A 54 -0.93 6.19 6.25
N ALA A 55 -1.87 5.48 5.60
CA ALA A 55 -2.25 5.78 4.22
C ALA A 55 -2.90 7.16 4.10
N GLY A 56 -3.73 7.56 5.05
CA GLY A 56 -4.30 8.91 5.14
C GLY A 56 -3.23 10.00 5.22
N GLU A 57 -2.14 9.76 5.95
CA GLU A 57 -1.01 10.69 5.99
C GLU A 57 -0.31 10.83 4.64
N LEU A 58 -0.17 9.75 3.88
CA LEU A 58 0.40 9.79 2.52
C LEU A 58 -0.50 10.56 1.55
N ILE A 59 -1.83 10.42 1.68
CA ILE A 59 -2.80 11.22 0.92
C ILE A 59 -2.67 12.70 1.28
N ALA A 60 -2.59 13.02 2.57
CA ALA A 60 -2.44 14.40 3.05
C ALA A 60 -1.12 15.03 2.59
N ARG A 61 -0.07 14.23 2.41
CA ARG A 61 1.22 14.63 1.83
C ARG A 61 1.19 14.79 0.30
N ASN A 62 0.07 14.46 -0.34
CA ASN A 62 -0.14 14.52 -1.79
C ASN A 62 0.91 13.72 -2.60
N VAL A 63 1.27 12.52 -2.12
CA VAL A 63 2.20 11.65 -2.86
C VAL A 63 1.64 11.26 -4.24
N ASP A 64 2.50 11.05 -5.23
CA ASP A 64 2.12 10.76 -6.62
C ASP A 64 1.80 9.28 -6.84
N VAL A 65 2.54 8.40 -6.18
CA VAL A 65 2.37 6.94 -6.23
C VAL A 65 2.48 6.38 -4.81
N VAL A 66 1.61 5.44 -4.45
CA VAL A 66 1.72 4.68 -3.20
C VAL A 66 2.24 3.29 -3.51
N VAL A 67 3.38 2.94 -2.92
CA VAL A 67 3.95 1.59 -2.93
C VAL A 67 3.58 0.93 -1.61
N ALA A 68 2.92 -0.22 -1.70
CA ALA A 68 2.38 -0.98 -0.57
C ALA A 68 2.97 -2.41 -0.56
N PRO A 69 4.25 -2.58 -0.18
CA PRO A 69 4.85 -3.90 -0.13
C PRO A 69 4.45 -4.60 1.17
N GLY A 70 4.20 -5.90 1.11
CA GLY A 70 3.56 -6.65 2.21
C GLY A 70 2.20 -7.27 1.88
N GLY A 71 1.86 -7.39 0.60
CA GLY A 71 0.70 -8.17 0.15
C GLY A 71 -0.63 -7.42 0.18
N ALA A 72 -1.69 -8.20 -0.05
CA ALA A 72 -3.07 -7.71 -0.15
C ALA A 72 -3.54 -6.84 1.04
N PRO A 73 -3.20 -7.14 2.32
CA PRO A 73 -3.69 -6.33 3.45
C PRO A 73 -3.29 -4.86 3.36
N VAL A 74 -2.06 -4.59 2.91
CA VAL A 74 -1.50 -3.25 2.81
C VAL A 74 -2.13 -2.48 1.65
N ALA A 75 -2.26 -3.13 0.50
CA ALA A 75 -2.90 -2.56 -0.68
C ALA A 75 -4.40 -2.25 -0.44
N LEU A 76 -5.10 -3.16 0.25
CA LEU A 76 -6.50 -2.95 0.62
C LEU A 76 -6.67 -1.82 1.64
N ALA A 77 -5.76 -1.70 2.62
CA ALA A 77 -5.78 -0.59 3.57
C ALA A 77 -5.57 0.76 2.86
N ALA A 78 -4.61 0.85 1.93
CA ALA A 78 -4.40 2.04 1.12
C ALA A 78 -5.63 2.39 0.26
N LYS A 79 -6.24 1.38 -0.37
CA LYS A 79 -7.46 1.56 -1.16
C LYS A 79 -8.63 2.04 -0.29
N ALA A 80 -8.84 1.42 0.87
CA ALA A 80 -9.90 1.78 1.81
C ALA A 80 -9.71 3.18 2.40
N ALA A 81 -8.46 3.63 2.57
CA ALA A 81 -8.13 4.99 2.99
C ALA A 81 -8.40 6.05 1.90
N GLY A 82 -8.77 5.66 0.68
CA GLY A 82 -9.12 6.58 -0.38
C GLY A 82 -7.94 7.03 -1.24
N VAL A 83 -6.87 6.23 -1.35
CA VAL A 83 -5.82 6.48 -2.34
C VAL A 83 -6.40 6.34 -3.75
N THR A 84 -6.59 7.46 -4.45
CA THR A 84 -7.21 7.51 -5.79
C THR A 84 -6.23 7.50 -6.95
N LYS A 85 -4.94 7.76 -6.68
CA LYS A 85 -3.87 7.71 -7.68
C LYS A 85 -3.46 6.25 -7.96
N THR A 86 -2.16 5.98 -8.04
CA THR A 86 -1.63 4.66 -8.34
C THR A 86 -1.18 3.94 -7.07
N ILE A 87 -1.68 2.73 -6.84
CA ILE A 87 -1.21 1.82 -5.80
C ILE A 87 -0.42 0.69 -6.47
N VAL A 88 0.87 0.58 -6.17
CA VAL A 88 1.74 -0.52 -6.59
C VAL A 88 1.96 -1.43 -5.39
N PHE A 89 1.70 -2.73 -5.53
CA PHE A 89 1.85 -3.67 -4.42
C PHE A 89 2.54 -4.96 -4.86
N GLU A 90 3.33 -5.51 -3.94
CA GLU A 90 3.95 -6.83 -4.08
C GLU A 90 2.97 -7.89 -3.59
N MET A 91 2.78 -8.97 -4.35
CA MET A 91 1.80 -10.00 -4.05
C MET A 91 2.34 -11.40 -4.31
N GLY A 92 2.19 -12.29 -3.32
CA GLY A 92 2.49 -13.72 -3.45
C GLY A 92 1.28 -14.60 -3.84
N GLY A 93 0.10 -14.02 -4.08
CA GLY A 93 -1.15 -14.72 -4.41
C GLY A 93 -1.87 -14.12 -5.62
N ASP A 94 -3.07 -14.61 -5.96
CA ASP A 94 -3.85 -14.10 -7.11
C ASP A 94 -4.59 -12.78 -6.75
N PRO A 95 -4.28 -11.65 -7.42
CA PRO A 95 -4.91 -10.36 -7.15
C PRO A 95 -6.39 -10.30 -7.50
N VAL A 96 -6.83 -11.03 -8.53
CA VAL A 96 -8.22 -10.98 -8.99
C VAL A 96 -9.11 -11.73 -8.00
N GLN A 97 -8.70 -12.93 -7.59
CA GLN A 97 -9.44 -13.73 -6.61
C GLN A 97 -9.61 -13.03 -5.27
N LEU A 98 -8.53 -12.43 -4.73
CA LEU A 98 -8.55 -11.75 -3.43
C LEU A 98 -9.45 -10.50 -3.44
N VAL A 99 -9.43 -9.74 -4.53
CA VAL A 99 -10.29 -8.56 -4.67
C VAL A 99 -11.74 -8.97 -4.95
N TRP A 100 -11.99 -10.03 -5.74
CA TRP A 100 -13.33 -10.58 -5.96
C TRP A 100 -13.98 -11.07 -4.67
N TRP A 101 -13.25 -11.84 -3.86
CA TRP A 101 -13.73 -12.30 -2.55
C TRP A 101 -14.13 -11.13 -1.64
N THR A 102 -13.27 -10.12 -1.55
CA THR A 102 -13.52 -8.94 -0.71
C THR A 102 -14.71 -8.12 -1.22
N ALA A 103 -14.86 -7.97 -2.54
CA ALA A 103 -15.96 -7.23 -3.15
C ALA A 103 -17.32 -7.95 -3.04
N CYS A 104 -17.34 -9.28 -3.10
CA CYS A 104 -18.59 -10.05 -3.01
C CYS A 104 -19.10 -10.19 -1.57
N ARG A 105 -18.21 -10.32 -0.57
CA ARG A 105 -18.63 -10.48 0.84
C ARG A 105 -19.36 -9.26 1.39
N GLY A 106 -19.02 -8.05 0.94
CA GLY A 106 -19.76 -6.83 1.30
C GLY A 106 -21.21 -6.80 0.78
N ARG A 107 -21.50 -7.48 -0.34
CA ARG A 107 -22.86 -7.55 -0.89
C ARG A 107 -23.75 -8.57 -0.19
N GLU A 108 -23.19 -9.63 0.38
CA GLU A 108 -23.96 -10.64 1.13
C GLU A 108 -24.36 -10.18 2.54
N ALA A 109 -23.53 -9.36 3.20
CA ALA A 109 -23.87 -8.79 4.51
C ALA A 109 -25.07 -7.82 4.41
N THR A 110 -25.08 -6.99 3.36
CA THR A 110 -26.11 -5.96 3.15
C THR A 110 -27.47 -6.54 2.71
N SER A 111 -27.51 -7.75 2.15
CA SER A 111 -28.75 -8.41 1.69
C SER A 111 -29.45 -9.24 2.77
N ARG A 112 -28.79 -9.53 3.90
CA ARG A 112 -29.43 -10.18 5.06
C ARG A 112 -30.09 -9.20 6.03
N GLU A 113 -29.64 -7.96 6.08
CA GLU A 113 -30.17 -6.95 7.03
C GLU A 113 -31.42 -6.22 6.51
N SER A 114 -31.70 -6.31 5.21
CA SER A 114 -32.88 -5.72 4.56
C SER A 114 -34.07 -6.71 4.42
N ARG A 115 -34.02 -7.85 5.14
CA ARG A 115 -35.05 -8.88 5.13
C ARG A 115 -35.56 -9.30 6.52
N ALA A 116 -35.32 -8.48 7.54
CA ALA A 116 -35.87 -8.63 8.89
C ALA A 116 -36.97 -7.61 9.14
#